data_AF-A0A2H0DA04-F1
#
_entry.id   AF-A0A2H0DA04-F1
#
_cell.length_a   1.000
_cell.length_b   1.000
_cell.length_c   1.000
_cell.angle_alpha   90.00
_cell.angle_beta   90.00
_cell.angle_gamma   90.00
#
_symmetry.space_group_name_H-M   'P 1'
#
loop_
_entity.id
_entity.type
_entity.pdbx_description
1 polymer ?
#
loop_
_entity_poly.entity_id
_entity_poly.type
_entity_poly.pdbx_seq_one_letter_code
_entity_poly.pdbx_strand_id
1 'polypeptide(L)' 'MNKKLRCPMGIPGGIIAAIVGLVGMVVSFNSGNWMSFAFAGALFLIGGPIARITMMVHTALDQIEELKKK' A
#
# COMPACT_ATOMS: atom_id res chain seq x y z
N MET A 1 -3.63 -29.00 12.05
CA MET A 1 -3.91 -27.65 12.57
C MET A 1 -2.83 -26.69 12.08
N ASN A 2 -2.91 -26.25 10.83
CA ASN A 2 -1.82 -25.56 10.14
C ASN A 2 -2.11 -24.05 10.14
N LYS A 3 -1.45 -23.33 11.03
CA LYS A 3 -1.64 -21.89 11.33
C LYS A 3 -1.55 -21.10 10.03
N LYS A 4 -2.66 -20.47 9.62
CA LYS A 4 -2.65 -19.50 8.52
C LYS A 4 -1.53 -18.50 8.81
N LEU A 5 -0.55 -18.37 7.94
CA LEU A 5 0.28 -17.18 7.82
C LEU A 5 -0.59 -16.03 7.26
N ARG A 6 -1.75 -15.80 7.89
CA ARG A 6 -2.32 -14.46 7.96
C ARG A 6 -1.29 -13.69 8.76
N CYS A 7 -0.33 -13.06 8.09
CA CYS A 7 0.14 -11.80 8.62
C CYS A 7 -1.14 -11.02 8.97
N PRO A 8 -1.33 -10.60 10.23
CA PRO A 8 -2.45 -9.75 10.55
C PRO A 8 -2.43 -8.65 9.51
N MET A 9 -3.59 -8.43 8.89
CA MET A 9 -3.85 -7.58 7.74
C MET A 9 -3.52 -6.13 8.12
N GLY A 10 -2.25 -5.87 8.38
CA GLY A 10 -1.70 -4.67 8.96
C GLY A 10 -1.33 -3.77 7.82
N ILE A 11 -2.38 -3.22 7.20
CA ILE A 11 -2.34 -2.07 6.29
C ILE A 11 -1.26 -2.25 5.20
N PRO A 12 -1.58 -2.84 4.03
CA PRO A 12 -0.65 -2.93 2.91
C PRO A 12 0.02 -1.57 2.70
N GLY A 13 1.35 -1.54 2.56
CA GLY A 13 2.13 -0.31 2.56
C GLY A 13 1.63 0.75 1.57
N GLY A 14 0.91 0.33 0.53
CA GLY A 14 0.19 1.23 -0.38
C GLY A 14 -0.93 2.06 0.25
N ILE A 15 -1.66 1.55 1.25
CA ILE A 15 -2.68 2.32 2.00
C ILE A 15 -1.99 3.36 2.89
N ILE A 16 -0.86 3.01 3.52
CA ILE A 16 -0.07 3.97 4.30
C ILE A 16 0.43 5.09 3.38
N ALA A 17 0.98 4.73 2.22
CA ALA A 17 1.43 5.70 1.21
C ALA A 17 0.29 6.59 0.70
N ALA A 18 -0.92 6.05 0.52
CA ALA A 18 -2.09 6.83 0.14
C ALA A 18 -2.50 7.82 1.25
N ILE A 19 -2.56 7.38 2.51
CA ILE A 19 -2.92 8.26 3.64
C ILE A 19 -1.88 9.38 3.80
N VAL A 20 -0.59 9.04 3.74
CA VAL A 20 0.51 10.01 3.82
C VAL A 20 0.46 11.00 2.65
N GLY A 21 0.18 10.53 1.43
CA GLY A 21 0.00 11.39 0.27
C GLY A 21 -1.18 12.35 0.44
N LEU A 22 -2.30 11.89 1.00
CA LEU A 22 -3.50 12.72 1.22
C LEU A 22 -3.25 13.81 2.28
N VAL A 23 -2.60 13.45 3.40
CA VAL A 23 -2.21 14.40 4.46
C VAL A 23 -1.21 15.43 3.91
N GLY A 24 -0.19 14.98 3.19
CA GLY A 24 0.81 15.86 2.56
C GLY A 24 0.19 16.83 1.55
N MET A 25 -0.84 16.40 0.82
CA MET A 25 -1.55 17.21 -0.16
C MET A 25 -2.34 18.34 0.52
N VAL A 26 -3.05 18.05 1.62
CA VAL A 26 -3.79 19.06 2.40
C VAL A 26 -2.86 20.10 3.01
N VAL A 27 -1.76 19.67 3.64
CA VAL A 27 -0.78 20.57 4.26
C VAL A 27 -0.09 21.44 3.21
N SER A 28 0.32 20.86 2.08
CA SER A 28 1.00 21.60 1.01
C SER A 28 0.07 22.60 0.33
N PHE A 29 -1.22 22.28 0.21
CA PHE A 29 -2.23 23.20 -0.31
C PHE A 29 -2.39 24.43 0.59
N ASN A 30 -2.49 24.23 1.91
CA ASN A 30 -2.61 25.33 2.87
C ASN A 30 -1.33 26.20 2.96
N SER A 31 -0.17 25.59 2.73
CA SER A 31 1.12 26.30 2.76
C SER A 31 1.46 27.01 1.44
N GLY A 32 0.63 26.85 0.38
CA GLY A 32 0.89 27.41 -0.94
C GLY A 32 2.12 26.81 -1.65
N ASN A 33 2.60 25.65 -1.21
CA ASN A 33 3.80 25.04 -1.76
C ASN A 33 3.46 24.02 -2.86
N TRP A 34 3.38 24.52 -4.10
CA TRP A 34 2.98 23.77 -5.29
C TRP A 34 3.90 22.55 -5.57
N MET A 35 5.19 22.66 -5.24
CA MET A 35 6.17 21.57 -5.41
C MET A 35 5.85 20.37 -4.51
N SER A 36 5.58 20.62 -3.22
CA SER A 36 5.20 19.57 -2.27
C SER A 36 3.82 18.99 -2.56
N PHE A 37 2.91 19.81 -3.10
CA PHE A 37 1.58 19.35 -3.54
C PHE A 37 1.69 18.31 -4.68
N ALA A 38 2.55 18.56 -5.67
CA ALA A 38 2.79 17.62 -6.77
C ALA A 38 3.40 16.29 -6.27
N PHE A 39 4.37 16.35 -5.35
CA PHE A 39 4.95 15.16 -4.73
C PHE A 39 3.94 14.35 -3.91
N ALA A 40 3.10 15.03 -3.13
CA ALA A 40 2.07 14.39 -2.33
C ALA A 40 0.99 13.72 -3.22
N GLY A 41 0.62 14.37 -4.33
CA GLY A 41 -0.27 13.81 -5.35
C GLY A 41 0.34 12.57 -6.03
N ALA A 42 1.63 12.59 -6.35
CA ALA A 42 2.33 11.43 -6.89
C ALA A 42 2.36 10.26 -5.90
N LEU A 43 2.63 10.53 -4.61
CA LEU A 43 2.60 9.51 -3.55
C LEU A 43 1.21 8.87 -3.41
N PHE A 44 0.16 9.68 -3.47
CA PHE A 44 -1.22 9.21 -3.40
C PHE A 44 -1.58 8.32 -4.60
N LEU A 45 -1.21 8.73 -5.81
CA LEU A 45 -1.46 7.97 -7.04
C LEU A 45 -0.70 6.64 -7.08
N ILE A 46 0.52 6.60 -6.52
CA ILE A 46 1.34 5.38 -6.47
C ILE A 46 0.88 4.44 -5.32
N GLY A 47 0.26 4.97 -4.27
CA GLY A 47 -0.25 4.16 -3.15
C GLY A 47 -1.29 3.10 -3.57
N GLY A 48 -2.19 3.44 -4.50
CA GLY A 48 -3.19 2.51 -5.05
C GLY A 48 -2.61 1.27 -5.76
N PRO A 49 -1.78 1.42 -6.81
CA PRO A 49 -1.17 0.29 -7.50
C PRO A 49 -0.21 -0.50 -6.59
N ILE A 50 0.51 0.15 -5.66
CA ILE A 50 1.33 -0.57 -4.66
C ILE A 50 0.46 -1.48 -3.80
N ALA A 51 -0.70 -1.02 -3.34
CA ALA A 51 -1.62 -1.86 -2.57
C ALA A 51 -2.12 -3.06 -3.40
N ARG A 52 -2.41 -2.86 -4.69
CA ARG A 52 -2.80 -3.94 -5.62
C ARG A 52 -1.68 -4.97 -5.83
N ILE A 53 -0.44 -4.53 -6.05
CA ILE A 53 0.72 -5.43 -6.22
C ILE A 53 0.94 -6.23 -4.94
N THR A 54 0.84 -5.58 -3.77
CA THR A 54 1.00 -6.25 -2.47
C THR A 54 -0.02 -7.38 -2.29
N MET A 55 -1.27 -7.14 -2.69
CA MET A 55 -2.33 -8.17 -2.64
C MET A 55 -2.09 -9.31 -3.64
N MET A 56 -1.62 -9.02 -4.86
CA MET A 56 -1.30 -10.03 -5.87
C MET A 56 -0.14 -10.93 -5.45
N VAL A 57 0.92 -10.35 -4.88
CA VAL A 57 2.06 -11.10 -4.34
C VAL A 57 1.61 -12.00 -3.19
N HIS A 58 0.71 -11.51 -2.33
CA HIS A 58 0.16 -12.33 -1.25
C HIS A 58 -0.61 -13.54 -1.78
N THR A 59 -1.49 -13.35 -2.78
CA THR A 59 -2.22 -14.47 -3.40
C THR A 59 -1.31 -15.47 -4.10
N ALA A 60 -0.22 -15.01 -4.72
CA ALA A 60 0.75 -15.89 -5.36
C ALA A 60 1.52 -16.72 -4.33
N LEU A 61 1.89 -16.11 -3.20
CA LEU A 61 2.53 -16.81 -2.08
C LEU A 61 1.61 -17.86 -1.46
N ASP A 62 0.32 -17.55 -1.29
CA ASP A 62 -0.69 -18.51 -0.80
C ASP A 62 -0.75 -19.76 -1.70
N GLN A 63 -0.78 -19.58 -3.03
CA GLN A 63 -0.80 -20.70 -3.98
C GLN A 63 0.47 -21.54 -3.93
N ILE A 64 1.64 -20.93 -3.81
CA ILE A 64 2.92 -21.65 -3.70
C ILE A 64 2.99 -22.45 -2.40
N GLU A 65 2.49 -21.91 -1.28
CA GLU A 65 2.49 -22.61 0.00
C GLU A 65 1.53 -23.80 0.00
N GLU A 66 0.38 -23.69 -0.68
CA GLU A 66 -0.53 -24.82 -0.92
C GLU A 66 0.12 -25.92 -1.76
N LEU A 67 0.87 -25.56 -2.80
CA LEU A 67 1.63 -26.51 -3.62
C LEU A 67 2.77 -27.17 -2.85
N LYS A 68 3.43 -26.44 -1.94
CA LYS A 68 4.51 -26.97 -1.09
C LYS A 68 4.01 -27.94 0.00
N LYS A 69 2.72 -27.87 0.34
CA LYS A 69 2.08 -28.76 1.33
C LYS A 69 1.60 -30.09 0.75
N LYS A 70 1.52 -30.19 -0.57
CA LYS A 70 1.11 -31.38 -1.30
C LYS A 70 2.31 -32.26 -1.64
#